data_AF-A0A956VP90-F1
#
_entry.id   AF-A0A956VP90-F1
#
_cell.length_a   1.000
_cell.length_b   1.000
_cell.length_c   1.000
_cell.angle_alpha   90.00
_cell.angle_beta   90.00
_cell.angle_gamma   90.00
#
_symmetry.space_group_name_H-M   'P 1'
#
loop_
_entity.id
_entity.type
_entity.pdbx_description
1 polymer ?
#
loop_
_entity_poly.entity_id
_entity_poly.type
_entity_poly.pdbx_seq_one_letter_code
_entity_poly.pdbx_strand_id
1 'polypeptide(L)'
;MAVPELDPQIAIMEQLFGFRFGGKFENDEGYFGVNMEIPGRSNLGWEILAPRGADSYLHRFLAGPGGPGLHHVALQVESTNQAAEVIRAEGMEPWGHRTEAGSDDGRGVIYLHPRSGGRGFLWQMYAGDPWHTAAPFEDERTDTLGIVAVNHLAHATRDRDEMATWYERVFGAQTVWRSPGDGQDSGFRTRVVEAQGGQLRFEAIEPSRPDSFIEKFLDTRGETMHHVTFEVRDFAQALGACQTHNVPVFGERSGVREGAKWSEAFIHPRHTGGMLVQFFWQERPGIWI
;
A
#
# COMPACT_ATOMS: atom_id res chain seq x y z
N MET A 1 -4.34 -0.46 -7.29
CA MET A 1 -5.70 -0.34 -6.72
C MET A 1 -6.74 -0.72 -7.78
N ALA A 2 -7.90 -1.24 -7.37
CA ALA A 2 -9.02 -1.53 -8.27
C ALA A 2 -10.17 -0.56 -8.02
N VAL A 3 -10.73 -0.01 -9.10
CA VAL A 3 -11.80 0.99 -9.08
C VAL A 3 -12.87 0.67 -10.13
N PRO A 4 -14.07 1.24 -10.02
CA PRO A 4 -15.12 1.03 -11.03
C PRO A 4 -14.73 1.63 -12.39
N GLU A 5 -14.09 2.80 -12.39
CA GLU A 5 -13.73 3.56 -13.59
C GLU A 5 -12.35 4.20 -13.42
N LEU A 6 -11.57 4.22 -14.50
CA LEU A 6 -10.20 4.75 -14.49
C LEU A 6 -10.17 6.27 -14.37
N ASP A 7 -10.90 6.99 -15.22
CA ASP A 7 -10.73 8.43 -15.40
C ASP A 7 -10.97 9.25 -14.13
N PRO A 8 -12.03 9.00 -13.33
CA PRO A 8 -12.22 9.72 -12.06
C PRO A 8 -11.09 9.46 -11.07
N GLN A 9 -10.56 8.24 -11.05
CA GLN A 9 -9.47 7.89 -10.15
C GLN A 9 -8.15 8.54 -10.59
N ILE A 10 -7.83 8.50 -11.88
CA ILE A 10 -6.65 9.15 -12.47
C ILE A 10 -6.68 10.64 -12.14
N ALA A 11 -7.82 11.30 -12.34
CA ALA A 11 -7.96 12.72 -12.05
C ALA A 11 -7.63 13.05 -10.58
N ILE A 12 -8.14 12.26 -9.62
CA ILE A 12 -7.81 12.46 -8.20
C ILE A 12 -6.31 12.26 -7.95
N MET A 13 -5.70 11.21 -8.51
CA MET A 13 -4.27 10.94 -8.33
C MET A 13 -3.40 12.07 -8.93
N GLU A 14 -3.74 12.61 -10.10
CA GLU A 14 -2.97 13.69 -10.72
C GLU A 14 -3.19 15.05 -10.03
N GLN A 15 -4.43 15.36 -9.65
CA GLN A 15 -4.82 16.69 -9.15
C GLN A 15 -4.53 16.87 -7.66
N LEU A 16 -4.81 15.88 -6.83
CA LEU A 16 -4.56 15.97 -5.39
C LEU A 16 -3.22 15.36 -4.99
N PHE A 17 -2.92 14.15 -5.48
CA PHE A 17 -1.71 13.42 -5.06
C PHE A 17 -0.45 13.83 -5.83
N GLY A 18 -0.61 14.55 -6.93
CA GLY A 18 0.52 15.02 -7.72
C GLY A 18 1.09 13.98 -8.68
N PHE A 19 0.45 12.81 -8.81
CA PHE A 19 0.97 11.71 -9.61
C PHE A 19 1.02 12.08 -11.09
N ARG A 20 1.87 11.40 -11.86
CA ARG A 20 1.93 11.55 -13.32
C ARG A 20 1.39 10.30 -13.99
N PHE A 21 0.54 10.49 -14.98
CA PHE A 21 0.14 9.41 -15.87
C PHE A 21 1.36 8.87 -16.64
N GLY A 22 1.63 7.57 -16.52
CA GLY A 22 2.69 6.89 -17.26
C GLY A 22 2.19 6.24 -18.55
N GLY A 23 1.13 5.44 -18.46
CA GLY A 23 0.59 4.74 -19.62
C GLY A 23 -0.63 3.88 -19.30
N LYS A 24 -1.43 3.61 -20.33
CA LYS A 24 -2.58 2.69 -20.25
C LYS A 24 -2.22 1.37 -20.90
N PHE A 25 -2.65 0.28 -20.27
CA PHE A 25 -2.55 -1.06 -20.80
C PHE A 25 -3.89 -1.78 -20.67
N GLU A 26 -4.04 -2.86 -21.41
CA GLU A 26 -5.13 -3.80 -21.27
C GLU A 26 -4.55 -5.19 -21.14
N ASN A 27 -5.27 -6.07 -20.44
CA ASN A 27 -4.85 -7.45 -20.34
C ASN A 27 -5.96 -8.44 -20.74
N ASP A 28 -5.53 -9.65 -21.05
CA ASP A 28 -6.41 -10.75 -21.42
C ASP A 28 -7.26 -11.24 -20.24
N GLU A 29 -6.89 -10.89 -19.01
CA GLU A 29 -7.60 -11.26 -17.77
C GLU A 29 -8.83 -10.38 -17.49
N GLY A 30 -9.17 -9.50 -18.44
CA GLY A 30 -10.44 -8.78 -18.42
C GLY A 30 -10.41 -7.52 -17.57
N TYR A 31 -9.30 -6.79 -17.55
CA TYR A 31 -9.28 -5.42 -17.00
C TYR A 31 -8.48 -4.45 -17.88
N PHE A 32 -8.78 -3.16 -17.69
CA PHE A 32 -7.93 -2.05 -18.14
C PHE A 32 -7.06 -1.61 -16.97
N GLY A 33 -5.80 -1.30 -17.26
CA GLY A 33 -4.84 -0.83 -16.28
C GLY A 33 -4.22 0.50 -16.68
N VAL A 34 -3.87 1.31 -15.70
CA VAL A 34 -3.06 2.52 -15.88
C VAL A 34 -1.93 2.51 -14.88
N ASN A 35 -0.75 2.85 -15.36
CA ASN A 35 0.45 3.05 -14.56
C ASN A 35 0.61 4.52 -14.27
N MET A 36 0.89 4.83 -13.01
CA MET A 36 1.15 6.18 -12.55
C MET A 36 2.48 6.24 -11.80
N GLU A 37 3.19 7.34 -12.01
CA GLU A 37 4.42 7.66 -11.33
C GLU A 37 4.11 8.48 -10.08
N ILE A 38 4.75 8.10 -8.96
CA ILE A 38 4.56 8.75 -7.66
C ILE A 38 5.62 9.84 -7.48
N PRO A 39 5.25 11.07 -7.05
CA PRO A 39 6.22 12.11 -6.77
C PRO A 39 7.23 11.73 -5.68
N GLY A 40 8.42 12.29 -5.83
CA GLY A 40 9.51 12.17 -4.88
C GLY A 40 10.42 11.00 -5.19
N ARG A 41 10.93 10.37 -4.12
CA ARG A 41 12.03 9.40 -4.19
C ARG A 41 11.60 7.94 -4.13
N SER A 42 10.30 7.67 -4.06
CA SER A 42 9.80 6.31 -4.06
C SER A 42 9.94 5.71 -5.45
N ASN A 43 10.81 4.71 -5.57
CA ASN A 43 10.89 3.89 -6.78
C ASN A 43 9.78 2.83 -6.78
N LEU A 44 8.53 3.29 -6.81
CA LEU A 44 7.32 2.48 -6.78
C LEU A 44 6.39 2.92 -7.92
N GLY A 45 5.85 1.95 -8.64
CA GLY A 45 4.73 2.20 -9.56
C GLY A 45 3.40 2.17 -8.83
N TRP A 46 2.44 2.96 -9.30
CA TRP A 46 1.05 2.89 -8.84
C TRP A 46 0.13 2.48 -9.97
N GLU A 47 -0.51 1.32 -9.83
CA GLU A 47 -1.46 0.83 -10.82
C GLU A 47 -2.90 1.16 -10.44
N ILE A 48 -3.70 1.58 -11.40
CA ILE A 48 -5.16 1.70 -11.29
C ILE A 48 -5.79 0.71 -12.26
N LEU A 49 -6.60 -0.20 -11.74
CA LEU A 49 -7.28 -1.24 -12.51
C LEU A 49 -8.79 -0.97 -12.54
N ALA A 50 -9.42 -1.17 -13.70
CA ALA A 50 -10.87 -1.13 -13.84
C ALA A 50 -11.37 -2.33 -14.67
N PRO A 51 -12.57 -2.86 -14.38
CA PRO A 51 -13.14 -3.99 -15.12
C PRO A 51 -13.23 -3.74 -16.63
N ARG A 52 -12.88 -4.75 -17.43
CA ARG A 52 -13.12 -4.77 -18.89
C ARG A 52 -14.23 -5.76 -19.20
N GLY A 53 -15.39 -5.24 -19.58
CA GLY A 53 -16.57 -6.05 -19.89
C GLY A 53 -17.24 -6.66 -18.64
N ALA A 54 -18.33 -7.38 -18.86
CA ALA A 54 -19.17 -7.93 -17.79
C ALA A 54 -18.52 -9.12 -17.05
N ASP A 55 -17.60 -9.85 -17.70
CA ASP A 55 -17.01 -11.07 -17.17
C ASP A 55 -15.72 -10.85 -16.36
N SER A 56 -15.32 -9.58 -16.17
CA SER A 56 -14.13 -9.23 -15.40
C SER A 56 -14.21 -9.75 -13.96
N TYR A 57 -13.14 -10.39 -13.49
CA TYR A 57 -13.06 -10.84 -12.09
C TYR A 57 -13.06 -9.67 -11.09
N LEU A 58 -12.68 -8.45 -11.52
CA LEU A 58 -12.65 -7.27 -10.67
C LEU A 58 -14.04 -6.89 -10.17
N HIS A 59 -15.12 -7.25 -10.87
CA HIS A 59 -16.49 -7.02 -10.38
C HIS A 59 -16.73 -7.65 -9.02
N ARG A 60 -16.19 -8.87 -8.78
CA ARG A 60 -16.31 -9.53 -7.48
C ARG A 60 -15.53 -8.81 -6.38
N PHE A 61 -14.35 -8.28 -6.70
CA PHE A 61 -13.57 -7.49 -5.75
C PHE A 61 -14.31 -6.20 -5.39
N LEU A 62 -14.76 -5.44 -6.39
CA LEU A 62 -15.46 -4.16 -6.21
C LEU A 62 -16.79 -4.29 -5.47
N ALA A 63 -17.51 -5.40 -5.67
CA ALA A 63 -18.73 -5.72 -4.94
C ALA A 63 -18.49 -6.36 -3.56
N GLY A 64 -17.23 -6.65 -3.22
CA GLY A 64 -16.85 -7.23 -1.94
C GLY A 64 -16.99 -6.24 -0.77
N PRO A 65 -16.80 -6.71 0.48
CA PRO A 65 -16.89 -5.84 1.66
C PRO A 65 -15.86 -4.70 1.61
N GLY A 66 -14.74 -4.93 0.92
CA GLY A 66 -13.70 -3.98 0.52
C GLY A 66 -14.25 -2.70 -0.13
N GLY A 67 -15.09 -2.90 -1.15
CA GLY A 67 -15.34 -1.89 -2.17
C GLY A 67 -14.11 -1.67 -3.07
N PRO A 68 -14.10 -0.57 -3.84
CA PRO A 68 -12.89 -0.04 -4.48
C PRO A 68 -11.75 0.12 -3.47
N GLY A 69 -10.50 0.04 -3.92
CA GLY A 69 -9.34 0.27 -3.05
C GLY A 69 -8.09 -0.53 -3.43
N LEU A 70 -7.15 -0.67 -2.48
CA LEU A 70 -5.95 -1.47 -2.68
C LEU A 70 -6.32 -2.92 -2.96
N HIS A 71 -5.88 -3.43 -4.12
CA HIS A 71 -6.22 -4.78 -4.58
C HIS A 71 -5.09 -5.76 -4.30
N HIS A 72 -3.86 -5.36 -4.61
CA HIS A 72 -2.67 -6.17 -4.42
C HIS A 72 -1.44 -5.28 -4.30
N VAL A 73 -0.34 -5.87 -3.83
CA VAL A 73 1.01 -5.33 -3.91
C VAL A 73 1.83 -6.28 -4.78
N ALA A 74 2.49 -5.73 -5.78
CA ALA A 74 3.39 -6.45 -6.66
C ALA A 74 4.84 -6.27 -6.19
N LEU A 75 5.54 -7.39 -5.99
CA LEU A 75 6.94 -7.44 -5.60
C LEU A 75 7.75 -8.05 -6.73
N GLN A 76 8.80 -7.36 -7.15
CA GLN A 76 9.78 -7.96 -8.05
C GLN A 76 10.63 -8.94 -7.26
N VAL A 77 10.79 -10.15 -7.78
CA VAL A 77 11.65 -11.21 -7.22
C VAL A 77 12.67 -11.64 -8.25
N GLU A 78 13.80 -12.17 -7.80
CA GLU A 78 14.83 -12.68 -8.71
C GLU A 78 14.32 -13.87 -9.53
N SER A 79 13.52 -14.74 -8.91
CA SER A 79 12.95 -15.92 -9.54
C SER A 79 11.60 -16.24 -8.91
N THR A 80 10.58 -16.40 -9.75
CA THR A 80 9.26 -16.85 -9.27
C THR A 80 9.28 -18.32 -8.82
N ASN A 81 10.17 -19.15 -9.36
CA ASN A 81 10.37 -20.53 -8.90
C ASN A 81 10.90 -20.57 -7.47
N GLN A 82 11.96 -19.78 -7.17
CA GLN A 82 12.51 -19.70 -5.80
C GLN A 82 11.48 -19.12 -4.82
N ALA A 83 10.76 -18.07 -5.22
CA ALA A 83 9.68 -17.51 -4.39
C ALA A 83 8.59 -18.56 -4.10
N ALA A 84 8.20 -19.37 -5.10
CA ALA A 84 7.24 -20.45 -4.92
C ALA A 84 7.75 -21.55 -3.96
N GLU A 85 9.03 -21.90 -4.00
CA GLU A 85 9.64 -22.86 -3.07
C GLU A 85 9.62 -22.34 -1.62
N VAL A 86 9.98 -21.07 -1.40
CA VAL A 86 9.90 -20.44 -0.06
C VAL A 86 8.46 -20.46 0.46
N ILE A 87 7.49 -20.08 -0.38
CA ILE A 87 6.06 -20.09 -0.01
C ILE A 87 5.62 -21.52 0.39
N ARG A 88 6.03 -22.55 -0.36
CA ARG A 88 5.72 -23.95 -0.06
C ARG A 88 6.41 -24.47 1.19
N ALA A 89 7.65 -24.06 1.45
CA ALA A 89 8.39 -24.42 2.66
C ALA A 89 7.69 -23.87 3.92
N GLU A 90 7.02 -22.73 3.79
CA GLU A 90 6.17 -22.13 4.84
C GLU A 90 4.74 -22.74 4.89
N GLY A 91 4.47 -23.80 4.14
CA GLY A 91 3.20 -24.53 4.15
C GLY A 91 2.05 -23.83 3.42
N MET A 92 2.36 -22.86 2.55
CA MET A 92 1.38 -22.14 1.73
C MET A 92 1.48 -22.61 0.27
N GLU A 93 0.42 -22.43 -0.53
CA GLU A 93 0.46 -22.75 -1.96
C GLU A 93 0.37 -21.47 -2.81
N PRO A 94 1.39 -21.17 -3.64
CA PRO A 94 1.32 -20.07 -4.57
C PRO A 94 0.35 -20.39 -5.72
N TRP A 95 -0.29 -19.35 -6.26
CA TRP A 95 -1.26 -19.46 -7.34
C TRP A 95 -0.74 -18.82 -8.64
N GLY A 96 -1.34 -19.17 -9.77
CA GLY A 96 -1.12 -18.48 -11.05
C GLY A 96 0.19 -18.79 -11.79
N HIS A 97 0.82 -19.95 -11.53
CA HIS A 97 2.07 -20.37 -12.18
C HIS A 97 1.97 -20.43 -13.71
N ARG A 98 2.19 -19.31 -14.40
CA ARG A 98 2.48 -19.25 -15.83
C ARG A 98 3.99 -19.31 -16.02
N THR A 99 4.58 -20.49 -15.87
CA THR A 99 5.69 -20.84 -16.74
C THR A 99 5.05 -21.25 -18.06
N GLU A 100 5.47 -20.70 -19.20
CA GLU A 100 5.24 -21.41 -20.45
C GLU A 100 5.77 -22.83 -20.24
N ALA A 101 4.95 -23.85 -20.50
CA ALA A 101 5.34 -25.23 -20.25
C ALA A 101 6.65 -25.52 -21.00
N GLY A 102 7.77 -25.60 -20.27
CA GLY A 102 9.11 -25.84 -20.81
C GLY A 102 10.13 -24.70 -20.74
N SER A 103 9.81 -23.49 -20.23
CA SER A 103 10.82 -22.45 -19.96
C SER A 103 11.21 -22.43 -18.47
N ASP A 104 12.40 -22.96 -18.15
CA ASP A 104 12.97 -23.03 -16.80
C ASP A 104 13.77 -21.75 -16.43
N ASP A 105 13.41 -20.60 -17.01
CA ASP A 105 14.18 -19.36 -16.84
C ASP A 105 13.80 -18.56 -15.59
N GLY A 106 12.82 -19.06 -14.81
CA GLY A 106 12.35 -18.45 -13.56
C GLY A 106 11.54 -17.17 -13.74
N ARG A 107 11.27 -16.74 -14.98
CA ARG A 107 10.45 -15.56 -15.30
C ARG A 107 8.97 -15.92 -15.25
N GLY A 108 8.14 -14.97 -14.81
CA GLY A 108 6.70 -15.19 -14.71
C GLY A 108 6.07 -14.38 -13.59
N VAL A 109 4.84 -14.77 -13.23
CA VAL A 109 4.07 -14.17 -12.16
C VAL A 109 3.45 -15.28 -11.32
N ILE A 110 3.56 -15.14 -10.00
CA ILE A 110 2.85 -15.98 -9.04
C ILE A 110 2.10 -15.08 -8.05
N TYR A 111 1.13 -15.66 -7.35
CA TYR A 111 0.31 -14.94 -6.39
C TYR A 111 0.24 -15.69 -5.06
N LEU A 112 0.10 -14.94 -3.97
CA LEU A 112 -0.28 -15.48 -2.67
C LEU A 112 -1.67 -14.95 -2.31
N HIS A 113 -2.65 -15.85 -2.31
CA HIS A 113 -4.06 -15.51 -2.19
C HIS A 113 -4.40 -15.04 -0.76
N PRO A 114 -5.27 -14.02 -0.58
CA PRO A 114 -5.65 -13.49 0.74
C PRO A 114 -6.02 -14.54 1.78
N ARG A 115 -6.76 -15.57 1.35
CA ARG A 115 -7.27 -16.65 2.23
C ARG A 115 -6.31 -17.83 2.42
N SER A 116 -5.21 -17.86 1.66
CA SER A 116 -4.31 -19.01 1.59
C SER A 116 -2.86 -18.55 1.72
N GLY A 117 -2.57 -17.89 2.84
CA GLY A 117 -1.21 -17.42 3.17
C GLY A 117 -0.98 -15.93 2.97
N GLY A 118 -1.81 -15.22 2.19
CA GLY A 118 -1.63 -13.79 1.90
C GLY A 118 -2.04 -12.85 3.05
N ARG A 119 -2.39 -13.41 4.21
CA ARG A 119 -2.80 -12.67 5.41
C ARG A 119 -3.92 -11.66 5.13
N GLY A 120 -4.94 -12.09 4.40
CA GLY A 120 -6.09 -11.26 4.05
C GLY A 120 -5.84 -10.18 3.00
N PHE A 121 -4.67 -10.21 2.35
CA PHE A 121 -4.34 -9.36 1.21
C PHE A 121 -3.74 -10.16 0.05
N LEU A 122 -3.87 -9.67 -1.18
CA LEU A 122 -3.34 -10.36 -2.36
C LEU A 122 -1.91 -9.87 -2.62
N TRP A 123 -0.99 -10.80 -2.70
CA TRP A 123 0.39 -10.52 -3.06
C TRP A 123 0.67 -11.07 -4.44
N GLN A 124 1.30 -10.27 -5.28
CA GLN A 124 1.79 -10.68 -6.57
C GLN A 124 3.31 -10.64 -6.53
N MET A 125 3.96 -11.68 -7.03
CA MET A 125 5.40 -11.69 -7.21
C MET A 125 5.70 -11.96 -8.68
N TYR A 126 6.61 -11.18 -9.25
CA TYR A 126 6.98 -11.32 -10.66
C TYR A 126 8.49 -11.30 -10.82
N ALA A 127 8.98 -12.04 -11.82
CA ALA A 127 10.39 -12.06 -12.19
C ALA A 127 10.55 -11.66 -13.66
N GLY A 128 11.56 -10.85 -13.94
CA GLY A 128 11.80 -10.25 -15.24
C GLY A 128 12.11 -8.76 -15.12
N ASP A 129 12.05 -8.06 -16.26
CA ASP A 129 12.26 -6.62 -16.29
C ASP A 129 11.16 -5.91 -15.48
N PRO A 130 11.53 -4.86 -14.71
CA PRO A 130 10.56 -4.11 -13.91
C PRO A 130 9.46 -3.55 -14.81
N TRP A 131 8.20 -3.75 -14.39
CA TRP A 131 7.04 -3.21 -15.12
C TRP A 131 6.99 -1.68 -15.07
N HIS A 132 7.59 -1.09 -14.02
CA HIS A 132 7.69 0.35 -13.82
C HIS A 132 9.15 0.75 -13.58
N THR A 133 9.66 1.60 -14.45
CA THR A 133 10.94 2.31 -14.27
C THR A 133 10.70 3.79 -14.50
N ALA A 134 10.24 4.48 -13.47
CA ALA A 134 10.12 5.93 -13.50
C ALA A 134 11.33 6.55 -12.80
N ALA A 135 11.94 7.55 -13.44
CA ALA A 135 12.93 8.36 -12.74
C ALA A 135 12.24 9.16 -11.63
N PRO A 136 12.87 9.31 -10.45
CA PRO A 136 12.35 10.21 -9.41
C PRO A 136 12.07 11.59 -10.00
N PHE A 137 10.92 12.17 -9.62
CA PHE A 137 10.57 13.52 -10.03
C PHE A 137 9.99 14.30 -8.86
N GLU A 138 10.17 15.61 -8.85
CA GLU A 138 9.49 16.49 -7.90
C GLU A 138 8.22 17.07 -8.52
N ASP A 139 7.15 17.09 -7.73
CA ASP A 139 5.95 17.87 -8.03
C ASP A 139 6.07 19.25 -7.37
N GLU A 140 6.25 20.29 -8.17
CA GLU A 140 6.43 21.68 -7.71
C GLU A 140 5.09 22.43 -7.53
N ARG A 141 3.98 21.76 -7.86
CA ARG A 141 2.64 22.32 -7.67
C ARG A 141 2.34 22.53 -6.18
N THR A 142 1.57 23.58 -5.90
CA THR A 142 1.19 23.96 -4.52
C THR A 142 -0.26 23.60 -4.18
N ASP A 143 -1.03 23.20 -5.19
CA ASP A 143 -2.39 22.68 -5.07
C ASP A 143 -2.44 21.14 -4.99
N THR A 144 -1.29 20.49 -4.79
CA THR A 144 -1.16 19.04 -4.55
C THR A 144 -0.60 18.79 -3.14
N LEU A 145 -0.68 17.53 -2.69
CA LEU A 145 -0.18 17.10 -1.37
C LEU A 145 1.33 17.33 -1.17
N GLY A 146 2.11 17.60 -2.23
CA GLY A 146 3.56 17.78 -2.12
C GLY A 146 4.27 16.52 -1.61
N ILE A 147 3.86 15.35 -2.12
CA ILE A 147 4.40 14.04 -1.74
C ILE A 147 5.89 13.96 -2.08
N VAL A 148 6.68 13.45 -1.15
CA VAL A 148 8.13 13.21 -1.33
C VAL A 148 8.51 11.73 -1.23
N ALA A 149 7.62 10.90 -0.68
CA ALA A 149 7.75 9.44 -0.66
C ALA A 149 6.44 8.77 -0.24
N VAL A 150 6.22 7.55 -0.71
CA VAL A 150 5.44 6.53 0.00
C VAL A 150 6.27 6.04 1.19
N ASN A 151 5.69 6.05 2.39
CA ASN A 151 6.37 5.59 3.59
C ASN A 151 6.05 4.12 3.88
N HIS A 152 4.77 3.79 4.03
CA HIS A 152 4.36 2.43 4.36
C HIS A 152 2.94 2.11 3.91
N LEU A 153 2.66 0.81 3.86
CA LEU A 153 1.32 0.26 3.87
C LEU A 153 1.05 -0.36 5.24
N ALA A 154 0.00 0.08 5.91
CA ALA A 154 -0.38 -0.46 7.19
C ALA A 154 -1.30 -1.67 7.03
N HIS A 155 -1.00 -2.73 7.74
CA HIS A 155 -1.67 -4.02 7.71
C HIS A 155 -2.29 -4.29 9.08
N ALA A 156 -3.63 -4.23 9.16
CA ALA A 156 -4.33 -4.54 10.40
C ALA A 156 -4.29 -6.05 10.67
N THR A 157 -3.93 -6.43 11.88
CA THR A 157 -3.77 -7.82 12.31
C THR A 157 -4.17 -8.02 13.77
N ARG A 158 -4.47 -9.25 14.14
CA ARG A 158 -4.68 -9.69 15.52
C ARG A 158 -3.37 -9.90 16.28
N ASP A 159 -2.24 -10.02 15.60
CA ASP A 159 -0.91 -10.18 16.22
C ASP A 159 0.17 -9.50 15.36
N ARG A 160 0.67 -8.34 15.82
CA ARG A 160 1.69 -7.58 15.07
C ARG A 160 3.01 -8.33 14.97
N ASP A 161 3.35 -9.14 15.96
CA ASP A 161 4.64 -9.80 16.04
C ASP A 161 4.65 -11.03 15.12
N GLU A 162 3.54 -11.77 15.06
CA GLU A 162 3.34 -12.85 14.09
C GLU A 162 3.32 -12.32 12.65
N MET A 163 2.56 -11.25 12.38
CA MET A 163 2.52 -10.62 11.05
C MET A 163 3.91 -10.15 10.60
N ALA A 164 4.66 -9.47 11.46
CA ALA A 164 6.02 -9.03 11.15
C ALA A 164 6.95 -10.22 10.87
N THR A 165 6.87 -11.29 11.66
CA THR A 165 7.65 -12.51 11.42
C THR A 165 7.22 -13.24 10.14
N TRP A 166 5.96 -13.16 9.74
CA TRP A 166 5.52 -13.62 8.42
C TRP A 166 6.16 -12.81 7.28
N TYR A 167 6.20 -11.48 7.38
CA TYR A 167 6.92 -10.63 6.42
C TYR A 167 8.43 -10.97 6.35
N GLU A 168 9.07 -11.20 7.50
CA GLU A 168 10.48 -11.59 7.60
C GLU A 168 10.75 -12.92 6.89
N ARG A 169 9.87 -13.93 7.09
CA ARG A 169 10.04 -15.27 6.50
C ARG A 169 9.72 -15.33 5.01
N VAL A 170 8.64 -14.68 4.57
CA VAL A 170 8.13 -14.81 3.21
C VAL A 170 8.81 -13.82 2.25
N PHE A 171 9.09 -12.61 2.70
CA PHE A 171 9.62 -11.54 1.84
C PHE A 171 11.02 -11.08 2.24
N GLY A 172 11.63 -11.70 3.26
CA GLY A 172 12.96 -11.29 3.75
C GLY A 172 12.97 -9.88 4.33
N ALA A 173 11.81 -9.31 4.69
CA ALA A 173 11.74 -7.98 5.29
C ALA A 173 12.45 -7.95 6.66
N GLN A 174 12.77 -6.76 7.16
CA GLN A 174 13.44 -6.61 8.45
C GLN A 174 12.70 -5.64 9.36
N THR A 175 12.52 -6.00 10.63
CA THR A 175 11.98 -5.07 11.61
C THR A 175 12.91 -3.88 11.79
N VAL A 176 12.41 -2.69 11.48
CA VAL A 176 13.13 -1.42 11.64
C VAL A 176 12.62 -0.61 12.82
N TRP A 177 11.38 -0.87 13.26
CA TRP A 177 10.83 -0.22 14.43
C TRP A 177 9.71 -1.03 15.09
N ARG A 178 9.51 -0.83 16.39
CA ARG A 178 8.40 -1.37 17.17
C ARG A 178 7.97 -0.35 18.21
N SER A 179 6.67 -0.08 18.28
CA SER A 179 6.14 0.84 19.31
C SER A 179 6.44 0.36 20.72
N PRO A 180 6.92 1.26 21.60
CA PRO A 180 7.10 0.97 23.01
C PRO A 180 5.75 0.90 23.73
N GLY A 181 5.68 0.11 24.81
CA GLY A 181 4.50 0.03 25.66
C GLY A 181 3.37 -0.85 25.13
N ASP A 182 2.21 -0.71 25.76
CA ASP A 182 1.01 -1.53 25.51
C ASP A 182 0.04 -0.90 24.50
N GLY A 183 0.29 0.32 24.03
CA GLY A 183 -0.53 1.01 23.03
C GLY A 183 -1.87 1.52 23.56
N GLN A 184 -2.02 1.69 24.87
CA GLN A 184 -3.30 2.10 25.46
C GLN A 184 -3.73 3.53 25.13
N ASP A 185 -2.80 4.44 24.81
CA ASP A 185 -3.20 5.80 24.41
C ASP A 185 -3.67 5.85 22.95
N SER A 186 -2.96 5.15 22.06
CA SER A 186 -3.26 5.08 20.62
C SER A 186 -4.41 4.14 20.27
N GLY A 187 -4.68 3.12 21.09
CA GLY A 187 -5.62 2.05 20.75
C GLY A 187 -5.04 0.94 19.91
N PHE A 188 -3.75 1.00 19.60
CA PHE A 188 -3.07 -0.03 18.86
C PHE A 188 -1.58 -0.05 19.17
N ARG A 189 -0.99 -1.20 18.91
CA ARG A 189 0.44 -1.47 18.93
C ARG A 189 0.88 -1.70 17.49
N THR A 190 2.09 -1.27 17.17
CA THR A 190 2.63 -1.34 15.82
C THR A 190 4.03 -1.93 15.78
N ARG A 191 4.34 -2.70 14.73
CA ARG A 191 5.68 -3.17 14.37
C ARG A 191 5.88 -2.92 12.87
N VAL A 192 6.94 -2.19 12.53
CA VAL A 192 7.26 -1.80 11.16
C VAL A 192 8.39 -2.67 10.65
N VAL A 193 8.15 -3.29 9.50
CA VAL A 193 9.15 -4.02 8.73
C VAL A 193 9.44 -3.29 7.43
N GLU A 194 10.70 -3.29 7.03
CA GLU A 194 11.17 -2.70 5.77
C GLU A 194 11.51 -3.81 4.78
N ALA A 195 10.98 -3.71 3.57
CA ALA A 195 11.32 -4.62 2.49
C ALA A 195 12.79 -4.42 2.08
N GLN A 196 13.40 -5.48 1.53
CA GLN A 196 14.77 -5.41 1.01
C GLN A 196 14.91 -4.25 0.00
N GLY A 197 16.01 -3.51 0.09
CA GLY A 197 16.25 -2.32 -0.72
C GLY A 197 15.59 -1.03 -0.22
N GLY A 198 14.83 -1.05 0.88
CA GLY A 198 14.32 0.15 1.55
C GLY A 198 13.23 0.92 0.79
N GLN A 199 12.67 0.33 -0.26
CA GLN A 199 11.71 0.99 -1.16
C GLN A 199 10.31 1.13 -0.56
N LEU A 200 9.91 0.20 0.31
CA LEU A 200 8.60 0.14 0.93
C LEU A 200 8.68 -0.47 2.32
N ARG A 201 7.85 0.03 3.24
CA ARG A 201 7.64 -0.55 4.56
C ARG A 201 6.22 -1.08 4.71
N PHE A 202 6.08 -2.08 5.58
CA PHE A 202 4.80 -2.56 6.04
C PHE A 202 4.69 -2.33 7.54
N GLU A 203 3.57 -1.76 7.97
CA GLU A 203 3.28 -1.52 9.37
C GLU A 203 2.23 -2.51 9.85
N ALA A 204 2.62 -3.50 10.66
CA ALA A 204 1.66 -4.39 11.30
C ALA A 204 1.01 -3.67 12.49
N ILE A 205 -0.29 -3.37 12.41
CA ILE A 205 -1.05 -2.68 13.45
C ILE A 205 -2.02 -3.64 14.14
N GLU A 206 -1.88 -3.76 15.46
CA GLU A 206 -2.62 -4.66 16.32
C GLU A 206 -3.43 -3.87 17.34
N PRO A 207 -4.72 -4.17 17.54
CA PRO A 207 -5.53 -3.48 18.55
C PRO A 207 -4.97 -3.70 19.95
N SER A 208 -4.89 -2.65 20.78
CA SER A 208 -4.45 -2.76 22.18
C SER A 208 -5.61 -2.96 23.17
N ARG A 209 -6.84 -2.70 22.72
CA ARG A 209 -8.06 -2.80 23.53
C ARG A 209 -9.32 -3.06 22.67
N PRO A 210 -10.39 -3.63 23.26
CA PRO A 210 -11.59 -4.06 22.53
C PRO A 210 -12.44 -2.94 21.91
N ASP A 211 -12.28 -1.69 22.33
CA ASP A 211 -13.04 -0.56 21.79
C ASP A 211 -12.24 0.27 20.77
N SER A 212 -11.02 -0.17 20.44
CA SER A 212 -10.15 0.51 19.49
C SER A 212 -10.73 0.54 18.08
N PHE A 213 -10.31 1.54 17.29
CA PHE A 213 -10.75 1.64 15.90
C PHE A 213 -10.20 0.48 15.04
N ILE A 214 -9.03 -0.06 15.38
CA ILE A 214 -8.46 -1.24 14.73
C ILE A 214 -9.30 -2.48 15.03
N GLU A 215 -9.78 -2.65 16.27
CA GLU A 215 -10.67 -3.77 16.62
C GLU A 215 -11.95 -3.73 15.76
N LYS A 216 -12.60 -2.56 15.68
CA LYS A 216 -13.79 -2.35 14.85
C LYS A 216 -13.52 -2.60 13.36
N PHE A 217 -12.35 -2.21 12.88
CA PHE A 217 -11.92 -2.48 11.51
C PHE A 217 -11.81 -3.98 11.26
N LEU A 218 -11.09 -4.70 12.13
CA LEU A 218 -10.88 -6.15 12.03
C LEU A 218 -12.19 -6.93 12.13
N ASP A 219 -13.15 -6.49 12.94
CA ASP A 219 -14.47 -7.14 13.04
C ASP A 219 -15.29 -7.02 11.76
N THR A 220 -15.06 -5.95 10.99
CA THR A 220 -15.81 -5.67 9.75
C THR A 220 -15.10 -6.20 8.50
N ARG A 221 -13.77 -6.11 8.47
CA ARG A 221 -12.94 -6.37 7.28
C ARG A 221 -12.05 -7.60 7.40
N GLY A 222 -11.85 -8.11 8.61
CA GLY A 222 -10.79 -9.08 8.91
C GLY A 222 -9.41 -8.42 8.84
N GLU A 223 -8.37 -9.25 8.96
CA GLU A 223 -6.98 -8.81 8.72
C GLU A 223 -6.83 -8.44 7.24
N THR A 224 -6.33 -7.24 6.95
CA THR A 224 -6.04 -6.75 5.59
C THR A 224 -5.36 -5.38 5.64
N MET A 225 -5.02 -4.81 4.48
CA MET A 225 -4.48 -3.47 4.38
C MET A 225 -5.46 -2.43 4.90
N HIS A 226 -5.01 -1.61 5.85
CA HIS A 226 -5.79 -0.55 6.48
C HIS A 226 -5.62 0.78 5.77
N HIS A 227 -4.38 1.21 5.50
CA HIS A 227 -4.08 2.50 4.88
C HIS A 227 -2.74 2.53 4.16
N VAL A 228 -2.55 3.52 3.29
CA VAL A 228 -1.25 3.93 2.74
C VAL A 228 -0.83 5.24 3.37
N THR A 229 0.48 5.41 3.58
CA THR A 229 1.03 6.62 4.17
C THR A 229 2.02 7.29 3.25
N PHE A 230 1.83 8.58 3.02
CA PHE A 230 2.74 9.43 2.25
C PHE A 230 3.47 10.42 3.16
N GLU A 231 4.77 10.58 2.94
CA GLU A 231 5.52 11.71 3.48
C GLU A 231 5.31 12.92 2.56
N VAL A 232 4.98 14.07 3.13
CA VAL A 232 4.80 15.33 2.41
C VAL A 232 5.90 16.34 2.78
N ARG A 233 6.25 17.21 1.84
CA ARG A 233 7.34 18.20 2.04
C ARG A 233 6.94 19.32 2.98
N ASP A 234 5.66 19.69 2.97
CA ASP A 234 5.08 20.78 3.76
C ASP A 234 3.66 20.41 4.17
N PHE A 235 3.41 20.36 5.48
CA PHE A 235 2.12 19.96 6.02
C PHE A 235 1.01 21.00 5.77
N ALA A 236 1.34 22.29 5.83
CA ALA A 236 0.35 23.36 5.61
C ALA A 236 -0.06 23.41 4.13
N GLN A 237 0.87 23.19 3.21
CA GLN A 237 0.56 23.02 1.79
C GLN A 237 -0.38 21.82 1.58
N ALA A 238 -0.07 20.66 2.17
CA ALA A 238 -0.91 19.46 2.01
C ALA A 238 -2.35 19.69 2.48
N LEU A 239 -2.54 20.37 3.63
CA LEU A 239 -3.86 20.78 4.11
C LEU A 239 -4.56 21.75 3.16
N GLY A 240 -3.83 22.73 2.62
CA GLY A 240 -4.34 23.69 1.64
C GLY A 240 -4.76 23.03 0.31
N ALA A 241 -4.01 22.03 -0.16
CA ALA A 241 -4.38 21.22 -1.33
C ALA A 241 -5.68 20.45 -1.07
N CYS A 242 -5.78 19.77 0.07
CA CYS A 242 -7.03 19.10 0.47
C CYS A 242 -8.22 20.07 0.48
N GLN A 243 -8.06 21.28 1.03
CA GLN A 243 -9.11 22.30 1.04
C GLN A 243 -9.48 22.75 -0.39
N THR A 244 -8.48 22.99 -1.25
CA THR A 244 -8.67 23.44 -2.65
C THR A 244 -9.49 22.43 -3.45
N HIS A 245 -9.23 21.14 -3.24
CA HIS A 245 -9.95 20.03 -3.89
C HIS A 245 -11.24 19.62 -3.17
N ASN A 246 -11.67 20.36 -2.14
CA ASN A 246 -12.85 20.05 -1.32
C ASN A 246 -12.81 18.65 -0.69
N VAL A 247 -11.63 18.22 -0.25
CA VAL A 247 -11.38 16.94 0.40
C VAL A 247 -11.16 17.16 1.90
N PRO A 248 -12.13 16.83 2.77
CA PRO A 248 -11.98 16.90 4.21
C PRO A 248 -10.89 15.97 4.73
N VAL A 249 -10.08 16.50 5.63
CA VAL A 249 -9.11 15.75 6.44
C VAL A 249 -9.65 15.48 7.84
N PHE A 250 -9.09 14.49 8.52
CA PHE A 250 -9.40 14.19 9.91
C PHE A 250 -8.19 13.60 10.63
N GLY A 251 -8.28 13.46 11.96
CA GLY A 251 -7.22 12.84 12.76
C GLY A 251 -5.93 13.66 12.80
N GLU A 252 -6.02 14.97 12.58
CA GLU A 252 -4.88 15.88 12.63
C GLU A 252 -4.20 15.81 13.99
N ARG A 253 -2.90 15.52 13.98
CA ARG A 253 -2.07 15.50 15.18
C ARG A 253 -0.72 16.11 14.86
N SER A 254 -0.15 16.77 15.86
CA SER A 254 1.22 17.27 15.80
C SER A 254 1.90 17.01 17.14
N GLY A 255 3.22 16.84 17.09
CA GLY A 255 4.01 16.58 18.28
C GLY A 255 5.46 17.01 18.13
N VAL A 256 6.19 16.88 19.23
CA VAL A 256 7.64 17.05 19.26
C VAL A 256 8.25 15.77 19.82
N ARG A 257 9.21 15.20 19.11
CA ARG A 257 9.99 14.04 19.54
C ARG A 257 11.46 14.31 19.26
N GLU A 258 12.31 14.01 20.23
CA GLU A 258 13.77 14.23 20.11
C GLU A 258 14.12 15.68 19.69
N GLY A 259 13.34 16.65 20.20
CA GLY A 259 13.50 18.07 19.91
C GLY A 259 13.09 18.51 18.51
N ALA A 260 12.48 17.64 17.70
CA ALA A 260 12.02 17.95 16.36
C ALA A 260 10.51 17.73 16.20
N LYS A 261 9.89 18.52 15.33
CA LYS A 261 8.43 18.53 15.11
C LYS A 261 7.99 17.46 14.09
N TRP A 262 6.76 17.00 14.25
CA TRP A 262 6.05 16.19 13.26
C TRP A 262 4.56 16.54 13.26
N SER A 263 3.89 16.26 12.14
CA SER A 263 2.45 16.39 11.97
C SER A 263 1.90 15.28 11.09
N GLU A 264 0.67 14.85 11.32
CA GLU A 264 -0.03 13.84 10.50
C GLU A 264 -1.51 14.19 10.34
N ALA A 265 -2.13 13.70 9.28
CA ALA A 265 -3.57 13.73 9.07
C ALA A 265 -4.01 12.58 8.14
N PHE A 266 -5.32 12.37 8.05
CA PHE A 266 -5.93 11.31 7.26
C PHE A 266 -6.98 11.85 6.28
N ILE A 267 -7.14 11.16 5.15
CA ILE A 267 -8.18 11.39 4.15
C ILE A 267 -9.05 10.14 4.03
N HIS A 268 -10.36 10.31 4.22
CA HIS A 268 -11.31 9.19 4.26
C HIS A 268 -11.40 8.47 2.90
N PRO A 269 -11.50 7.11 2.86
CA PRO A 269 -11.57 6.29 1.64
C PRO A 269 -12.52 6.79 0.55
N ARG A 270 -13.65 7.39 0.95
CA ARG A 270 -14.66 7.95 0.03
C ARG A 270 -14.12 9.03 -0.92
N HIS A 271 -12.99 9.66 -0.59
CA HIS A 271 -12.38 10.76 -1.35
C HIS A 271 -11.13 10.35 -2.13
N THR A 272 -10.74 9.07 -2.03
CA THR A 272 -9.42 8.58 -2.47
C THR A 272 -9.53 7.28 -3.27
N GLY A 273 -10.74 6.91 -3.71
CA GLY A 273 -10.97 5.68 -4.45
C GLY A 273 -11.04 4.42 -3.58
N GLY A 274 -11.48 4.57 -2.33
CA GLY A 274 -11.71 3.46 -1.39
C GLY A 274 -10.50 3.06 -0.54
N MET A 275 -9.45 3.87 -0.54
CA MET A 275 -8.24 3.65 0.25
C MET A 275 -8.10 4.70 1.34
N LEU A 276 -7.96 4.31 2.61
CA LEU A 276 -7.61 5.28 3.65
C LEU A 276 -6.19 5.78 3.39
N VAL A 277 -6.03 7.10 3.37
CA VAL A 277 -4.72 7.74 3.16
C VAL A 277 -4.33 8.44 4.45
N GLN A 278 -3.12 8.19 4.92
CA GLN A 278 -2.44 9.03 5.87
C GLN A 278 -1.39 9.86 5.12
N PHE A 279 -1.19 11.10 5.55
CA PHE A 279 -0.01 11.85 5.17
C PHE A 279 0.60 12.51 6.39
N PHE A 280 1.92 12.63 6.38
CA PHE A 280 2.66 13.20 7.50
C PHE A 280 3.84 14.04 7.02
N TRP A 281 4.27 14.93 7.89
CA TRP A 281 5.48 15.72 7.75
C TRP A 281 6.34 15.54 8.99
N GLN A 282 7.65 15.53 8.80
CA GLN A 282 8.64 15.49 9.87
C GLN A 282 9.76 16.48 9.59
N GLU A 283 10.19 17.21 10.62
CA GLU A 283 11.27 18.19 10.52
C GLU A 283 12.62 17.55 10.21
N ARG A 284 12.83 16.31 10.68
CA ARG A 284 14.00 15.48 10.38
C ARG A 284 13.57 14.02 10.18
N PRO A 285 14.31 13.22 9.40
CA PRO A 285 14.01 11.81 9.22
C PRO A 285 13.97 11.03 10.54
N GLY A 286 12.95 10.19 10.72
CA GLY A 286 12.81 9.26 11.86
C GLY A 286 12.11 9.85 13.09
N ILE A 287 11.65 11.10 13.00
CA ILE A 287 10.96 11.78 14.10
C ILE A 287 9.51 11.32 14.22
N TRP A 288 8.85 11.14 13.08
CA TRP A 288 7.50 10.59 13.00
C TRP A 288 7.55 9.05 13.00
N ILE A 289 6.92 8.44 14.01
CA ILE A 289 6.60 7.01 14.15
C ILE A 289 5.40 6.81 15.07
#